data_AF-A0A847GL34-F1
#
_entry.id   AF-A0A847GL34-F1
#
_cell.length_a   1.000
_cell.length_b   1.000
_cell.length_c   1.000
_cell.angle_alpha   90.00
_cell.angle_beta   90.00
_cell.angle_gamma   90.00
#
_symmetry.space_group_name_H-M   'P 1'
#
loop_
_entity.id
_entity.type
_entity.pdbx_description
1 polymer ?
#
loop_
_entity_poly.entity_id
_entity_poly.type
_entity_poly.pdbx_seq_one_letter_code
_entity_poly.pdbx_strand_id
1 'polypeptide(L)' 'MRTTHEYRGYIFTITYEPREPAYAVDFPDLPDIITSGDTLAEAFRNASEALDLHLESLQKLGKRWPKPKHRLVVEAI' A
#
# COMPACT_ATOMS: atom_id res chain seq x y z
N MET A 1 9.63 -1.86 -13.03
CA MET A 1 8.46 -0.96 -13.22
C MET A 1 8.06 -0.44 -11.85
N ARG A 2 7.68 0.84 -11.71
CA ARG A 2 7.18 1.41 -10.45
C ARG A 2 5.91 2.21 -10.71
N THR A 3 4.91 2.06 -9.86
CA THR A 3 3.65 2.80 -9.91
C THR A 3 3.25 3.25 -8.50
N THR A 4 2.50 4.34 -8.40
CA THR A 4 2.05 4.90 -7.13
C THR A 4 0.53 4.91 -7.12
N HIS A 5 -0.05 4.48 -6.00
CA HIS A 5 -1.48 4.24 -5.84
C HIS A 5 -1.99 4.87 -4.56
N GLU A 6 -3.30 5.07 -4.48
CA GLU A 6 -4.00 5.53 -3.29
C GLU A 6 -5.17 4.61 -2.99
N TYR A 7 -5.35 4.31 -1.70
CA TYR A 7 -6.55 3.66 -1.19
C TYR A 7 -6.85 4.14 0.24
N ARG A 8 -8.10 4.56 0.47
CA ARG A 8 -8.59 5.10 1.76
C ARG A 8 -7.79 6.28 2.32
N GLY A 9 -7.19 7.06 1.43
CA GLY A 9 -6.35 8.21 1.73
C GLY A 9 -4.88 7.87 1.96
N TYR A 10 -4.48 6.59 1.98
CA TYR A 10 -3.09 6.17 2.13
C TYR A 10 -2.45 5.92 0.78
N ILE A 11 -1.22 6.39 0.63
CA ILE A 11 -0.42 6.19 -0.57
C ILE A 11 0.45 4.95 -0.38
N PHE A 12 0.59 4.15 -1.43
CA PHE A 12 1.58 3.08 -1.51
C PHE A 12 2.19 2.99 -2.91
N THR A 13 3.39 2.42 -3.00
CA THR A 13 4.05 2.16 -4.28
C THR A 13 4.12 0.68 -4.56
N ILE A 14 3.93 0.31 -5.84
CA ILE A 14 4.14 -1.05 -6.32
C ILE A 14 5.37 -1.03 -7.23
N THR A 15 6.37 -1.82 -6.90
CA THR A 15 7.62 -1.96 -7.66
C THR A 15 7.79 -3.42 -8.08
N TYR A 16 8.19 -3.64 -9.34
CA TYR A 16 8.53 -4.98 -9.82
C TYR A 16 10.00 -5.26 -9.54
N GLU A 17 10.27 -6.33 -8.79
CA GLU A 17 11.60 -6.75 -8.34
C GLU A 17 12.12 -7.92 -9.19
N PRO A 18 13.12 -7.69 -10.07
CA PRO A 18 13.55 -8.74 -11.02
C PRO A 18 14.35 -9.88 -10.39
N ARG A 19 14.96 -9.66 -9.22
CA ARG A 19 15.76 -10.68 -8.51
C ARG A 19 14.90 -11.71 -7.80
N GLU A 20 13.73 -11.28 -7.33
CA GLU A 20 12.70 -12.09 -6.69
C GLU A 20 11.39 -11.74 -7.40
N PRO A 21 11.10 -12.39 -8.55
CA PRO A 21 10.07 -11.96 -9.49
C PRO A 21 8.69 -11.79 -8.85
N ALA A 22 8.38 -10.57 -8.43
CA ALA A 22 7.13 -10.20 -7.79
C ALA A 22 6.91 -8.68 -7.90
N TYR A 23 5.66 -8.27 -7.75
CA TYR A 23 5.28 -6.88 -7.53
C TYR A 23 5.22 -6.61 -6.03
N ALA A 24 6.27 -6.03 -5.47
CA ALA A 24 6.38 -5.67 -4.07
C ALA A 24 5.65 -4.35 -3.77
N VAL A 25 5.01 -4.28 -2.59
CA VAL A 25 4.25 -3.12 -2.14
C VAL A 25 4.96 -2.44 -0.97
N ASP A 26 5.06 -1.12 -1.02
CA ASP A 26 5.62 -0.29 0.05
C ASP A 26 4.61 0.80 0.48
N PHE A 27 4.26 0.79 1.76
CA PHE A 27 3.40 1.79 2.40
C PHE A 27 4.25 2.75 3.25
N PRO A 28 4.60 3.95 2.77
CA PRO A 28 5.46 4.89 3.52
C PRO A 28 4.85 5.36 4.85
N ASP A 29 3.52 5.45 4.94
CA ASP A 29 2.82 5.83 6.18
C ASP A 29 2.54 4.65 7.12
N LEU A 30 2.67 3.42 6.62
CA LEU A 30 2.30 2.17 7.29
C LEU A 30 3.34 1.08 6.98
N PRO A 31 4.61 1.25 7.40
CA PRO A 31 5.71 0.34 7.03
C PRO A 31 5.55 -1.09 7.58
N ASP A 32 4.64 -1.28 8.55
CA ASP A 32 4.31 -2.61 9.09
C ASP A 32 3.48 -3.47 8.11
N ILE A 33 2.92 -2.86 7.06
CA ILE A 33 2.19 -3.59 6.01
C ILE A 33 3.19 -4.09 4.98
N ILE A 34 3.35 -5.41 4.92
CA ILE A 34 4.21 -6.09 3.94
C ILE A 34 3.32 -6.98 3.08
N THR A 35 3.33 -6.76 1.77
CA THR A 35 2.56 -7.57 0.82
C THR A 35 3.15 -7.47 -0.59
N SER A 36 2.74 -8.39 -1.47
CA SER A 36 3.19 -8.46 -2.86
C SER A 36 2.17 -9.24 -3.71
N GLY A 37 2.39 -9.35 -5.01
CA GLY A 37 1.63 -10.22 -5.91
C GLY A 37 2.38 -10.54 -7.20
N ASP A 38 1.90 -11.53 -7.96
CA ASP A 38 2.55 -11.96 -9.21
C ASP A 38 2.25 -10.99 -10.37
N THR A 39 1.17 -10.21 -10.23
CA THR A 39 0.76 -9.18 -11.18
C THR A 39 0.54 -7.84 -10.49
N LEU A 40 0.65 -6.74 -11.24
CA LEU A 40 0.32 -5.41 -10.73
C LEU A 40 -1.09 -5.34 -10.12
N ALA A 41 -2.07 -5.96 -10.79
CA ALA A 41 -3.46 -5.98 -10.35
C ALA A 41 -3.63 -6.78 -9.05
N GLU A 42 -2.89 -7.88 -8.90
CA GLU A 42 -2.88 -8.67 -7.67
C GLU A 42 -2.21 -7.92 -6.52
N ALA A 43 -1.02 -7.35 -6.74
CA ALA A 43 -0.34 -6.55 -5.73
C ALA A 43 -1.21 -5.39 -5.24
N PHE A 44 -1.97 -4.73 -6.11
CA PHE A 44 -2.94 -3.70 -5.71
C PHE A 44 -4.08 -4.25 -4.84
N ARG A 45 -4.67 -5.40 -5.20
CA ARG A 45 -5.72 -6.05 -4.39
C ARG A 45 -5.18 -6.44 -3.02
N ASN A 46 -4.01 -7.06 -2.98
CA ASN A 46 -3.36 -7.51 -1.75
C ASN A 46 -2.96 -6.32 -0.86
N ALA A 47 -2.51 -5.21 -1.45
CA ALA A 47 -2.28 -3.95 -0.75
C ALA A 47 -3.54 -3.40 -0.08
N SER A 48 -4.66 -3.41 -0.82
CA SER A 48 -5.94 -2.90 -0.33
C SER A 48 -6.47 -3.76 0.83
N GLU A 49 -6.43 -5.09 0.68
CA GLU A 49 -6.85 -6.03 1.72
C GLU A 49 -5.96 -5.93 2.97
N ALA A 50 -4.63 -5.90 2.80
CA ALA A 50 -3.70 -5.78 3.92
C ALA A 50 -3.89 -4.47 4.69
N LEU A 51 -4.18 -3.36 3.99
CA LEU A 51 -4.54 -2.09 4.62
C LEU A 51 -5.81 -2.22 5.46
N ASP A 52 -6.87 -2.79 4.89
CA ASP A 52 -8.14 -2.95 5.60
C ASP A 52 -8.00 -3.82 6.85
N LEU A 53 -7.28 -4.95 6.76
CA LEU A 53 -6.98 -5.82 7.89
C LEU A 53 -6.14 -5.13 8.96
N HIS A 54 -5.13 -4.33 8.56
CA HIS A 54 -4.29 -3.59 9.49
C HIS A 54 -5.11 -2.54 10.27
N LEU A 55 -5.95 -1.77 9.57
CA LEU A 55 -6.80 -0.74 10.18
C LEU A 55 -7.89 -1.34 11.09
N GLU A 56 -8.47 -2.47 10.69
CA GLU A 56 -9.39 -3.25 11.53
C GLU A 56 -8.67 -3.74 12.81
N SER A 57 -7.46 -4.25 12.68
CA SER A 57 -6.65 -4.71 13.82
C SER A 57 -6.35 -3.58 14.81
N LEU A 58 -5.99 -2.40 14.32
CA LEU A 58 -5.79 -1.21 15.17
C LEU A 58 -7.08 -0.84 15.91
N GLN A 59 -8.23 -0.86 15.22
CA GLN A 59 -9.52 -0.58 15.83
C GLN A 59 -9.85 -1.58 16.94
N LYS A 60 -9.69 -2.89 16.69
CA LYS A 60 -9.91 -3.95 17.70
C LYS A 60 -9.01 -3.82 18.92
N LEU A 61 -7.80 -3.30 18.75
CA LEU A 61 -6.85 -3.02 19.82
C LEU A 61 -7.09 -1.67 20.53
N GLY A 62 -8.12 -0.91 20.16
CA GLY A 62 -8.38 0.43 20.70
C GLY A 62 -7.32 1.47 20.32
N LYS A 63 -6.51 1.18 19.29
CA LYS A 63 -5.47 2.08 18.78
C LYS A 63 -6.07 3.00 17.72
N ARG A 64 -5.58 4.24 17.69
CA ARG A 64 -5.96 5.20 16.66
C ARG A 64 -5.31 4.84 15.33
N TRP A 65 -6.03 5.07 14.24
CA TRP A 65 -5.45 4.98 12.91
C TRP A 65 -4.36 6.04 12.73
N PRO A 66 -3.22 5.68 12.10
CA PRO A 66 -2.23 6.67 11.71
C PRO A 66 -2.84 7.61 10.66
N LYS A 67 -2.59 8.91 10.77
CA LYS A 67 -3.07 9.84 9.75
C LYS A 67 -2.20 9.71 8.50
N PRO A 68 -2.78 9.66 7.28
CA PRO A 68 -2.00 9.78 6.06
C PRO A 68 -1.17 11.07 6.06
N LYS A 69 0.11 10.96 5.70
CA LYS A 69 1.04 12.10 5.61
C LYS A 69 1.48 12.36 4.18
N HIS A 70 1.35 11.36 3.30
CA HIS A 70 1.68 11.48 1.89
C HIS A 70 0.44 11.76 1.04
N ARG A 71 0.64 12.47 -0.07
CA ARG A 71 -0.41 12.76 -1.05
C ARG A 71 0.13 12.57 -2.45
N LEU A 72 -0.67 11.95 -3.31
CA LEU A 72 -0.41 11.92 -4.76
C LEU A 72 -0.64 13.32 -5.34
N VAL A 73 0.40 13.85 -5.98
CA VAL A 73 0.30 15.07 -6.79
C VAL A 73 0.23 14.63 -8.25
N VAL A 74 -0.86 14.96 -8.92
CA VAL A 74 -1.04 14.70 -10.34
C VAL A 74 -0.91 16.04 -11.06
N GLU A 75 0.14 16.20 -11.85
CA GLU A 75 0.26 17.35 -12.76
C GLU A 75 -0.59 17.05 -13.99
N ALA A 76 -1.65 17.84 -14.21
CA ALA A 76 -2.39 17.83 -15.46
C ALA A 76 -1.61 18.70 -16.46
N ILE A 77 -1.28 18.12 -17.62
CA ILE A 77 -0.65 18.78 -18.76
C ILE A 77 -1.73 19.50 -19.59
#